data_AF-A0A0C9Y4Q0-F1
#
_entry.id   AF-A0A0C9Y4Q0-F1
#
_cell.length_a   1.000
_cell.length_b   1.000
_cell.length_c   1.000
_cell.angle_alpha   90.00
_cell.angle_beta   90.00
_cell.angle_gamma   90.00
#
_symmetry.space_group_name_H-M   'P 1'
#
loop_
_entity.id
_entity.type
_entity.pdbx_description
1 polymer ?
#
loop_
_entity_poly.entity_id
_entity_poly.type
_entity_poly.pdbx_seq_one_letter_code
_entity_poly.pdbx_strand_id
1 'polypeptide(L)'
;KSRDASGLPPLYSDDETFWFPQKSMFFFLQRQSCSPPQLYNPRFFLWDPECLCNHIPCPNCNQSLQRHGEISHPRRCVSLDSTFWIISYRYRCGNCFHPRTNKRTVTFRSWDPRILAVLPPALAAEFPAHLTHRSGISNVLFSWMRSCFQSGMGSKQISDAVRTQHLLNHDVLHLQYLQHLALRKSSLDYWTGRKYEAFLPFEDAGPRGRHGYIPSPRWFRDAYDGYIEEHQ
;
A
#
# COMPACT_ATOMS: atom_id res chain seq x y z
N LYS A 1 17.02 -4.42 -12.30
CA LYS A 1 15.89 -5.20 -11.77
C LYS A 1 15.77 -6.43 -12.66
N SER A 2 16.05 -7.62 -12.13
CA SER A 2 15.94 -8.85 -12.92
C SER A 2 14.47 -9.05 -13.27
N ARG A 3 14.16 -9.20 -14.56
CA ARG A 3 12.88 -9.71 -15.06
C ARG A 3 13.22 -10.97 -15.84
N ASP A 4 12.30 -11.92 -15.88
CA ASP A 4 12.50 -13.14 -16.66
C ASP A 4 12.42 -12.87 -18.17
N ALA A 5 12.56 -13.94 -18.98
CA ALA A 5 12.49 -13.86 -20.44
C ALA A 5 11.13 -13.34 -20.97
N SER A 6 10.05 -13.52 -20.20
CA SER A 6 8.70 -12.99 -20.47
C SER A 6 8.51 -11.55 -19.98
N GLY A 7 9.50 -10.96 -19.33
CA GLY A 7 9.40 -9.62 -18.77
C GLY A 7 8.60 -9.56 -17.47
N LEU A 8 8.32 -10.69 -16.82
CA LEU A 8 7.71 -10.76 -15.49
C LEU A 8 8.77 -10.44 -14.41
N PRO A 9 8.40 -9.65 -13.38
CA PRO A 9 9.19 -9.57 -12.16
C PRO A 9 9.23 -10.94 -11.43
N PRO A 10 10.33 -11.28 -10.73
CA PRO A 10 10.44 -12.47 -9.88
C PRO A 10 9.27 -12.65 -8.91
N LEU A 11 8.73 -11.53 -8.42
CA LEU A 11 7.57 -11.52 -7.54
C LEU A 11 6.32 -12.19 -8.17
N TYR A 12 6.16 -12.08 -9.50
CA TYR A 12 5.05 -12.69 -10.21
C TYR A 12 5.39 -14.09 -10.71
N SER A 13 6.62 -14.32 -11.18
CA SER A 13 7.05 -15.60 -11.75
C SER A 13 7.37 -16.66 -10.71
N ASP A 14 8.03 -16.27 -9.62
CA ASP A 14 8.60 -17.19 -8.63
C ASP A 14 7.69 -17.30 -7.40
N ASP A 15 7.15 -16.16 -6.95
CA ASP A 15 6.34 -16.07 -5.73
C ASP A 15 4.82 -16.08 -6.00
N GLU A 16 4.39 -16.01 -7.27
CA GLU A 16 2.98 -15.98 -7.72
C GLU A 16 2.09 -14.99 -6.93
N THR A 17 2.62 -13.80 -6.61
CA THR A 17 1.94 -12.82 -5.75
C THR A 17 2.15 -11.39 -6.23
N PHE A 18 1.22 -10.50 -5.90
CA PHE A 18 1.41 -9.06 -6.08
C PHE A 18 2.06 -8.38 -4.86
N TRP A 19 2.10 -9.09 -3.73
CA TRP A 19 2.55 -8.54 -2.45
C TRP A 19 3.96 -9.03 -2.14
N PHE A 20 4.86 -8.08 -1.85
CA PHE A 20 6.20 -8.44 -1.41
C PHE A 20 6.13 -9.28 -0.11
N PRO A 21 6.86 -10.41 -0.04
CA PRO A 21 6.80 -11.28 1.11
C PRO A 21 7.30 -10.57 2.36
N GLN A 22 6.61 -10.79 3.46
CA GLN A 22 6.92 -10.21 4.75
C GLN A 22 7.36 -11.28 5.72
N LYS A 23 8.48 -11.02 6.40
CA LYS A 23 8.90 -11.90 7.51
C LYS A 23 7.98 -11.65 8.70
N SER A 24 7.55 -12.72 9.36
CA SER A 24 6.85 -12.61 10.63
C SER A 24 7.74 -11.96 11.69
N MET A 25 7.14 -11.21 12.60
CA MET A 25 7.80 -10.49 13.69
C MET A 25 8.66 -11.41 14.55
N PHE A 26 8.20 -12.64 14.78
CA PHE A 26 8.93 -13.66 15.52
C PHE A 26 10.37 -13.82 15.00
N PHE A 27 10.55 -13.91 13.67
CA PHE A 27 11.86 -14.07 13.05
C PHE A 27 12.71 -12.78 13.12
N PHE A 28 12.08 -11.60 13.18
CA PHE A 28 12.82 -10.35 13.40
C PHE A 28 13.35 -10.26 14.83
N LEU A 29 12.52 -10.61 15.82
CA LEU A 29 12.88 -10.57 17.23
C LEU A 29 14.01 -11.56 17.56
N GLN A 30 14.02 -12.74 16.95
CA GLN A 30 15.09 -13.73 17.15
C GLN A 30 16.49 -13.26 16.72
N ARG A 31 16.60 -12.24 15.86
CA ARG A 31 17.91 -11.72 15.43
C ARG A 31 18.71 -11.20 16.61
N GLN A 32 20.03 -11.30 16.53
CA GLN A 32 20.90 -10.76 17.57
C GLN A 32 20.73 -9.24 17.70
N SER A 33 20.61 -8.52 16.59
CA SER A 33 20.34 -7.07 16.54
C SER A 33 18.92 -6.78 16.09
N CYS A 34 17.96 -6.82 17.03
CA CYS A 34 16.58 -6.38 16.77
C CYS A 34 16.40 -4.91 17.13
N SER A 35 15.85 -4.10 16.21
CA SER A 35 15.44 -2.72 16.49
C SER A 35 13.94 -2.52 16.28
N PRO A 36 13.26 -1.72 17.12
CA PRO A 36 11.82 -1.45 17.00
C PRO A 36 11.35 -1.02 15.60
N PRO A 37 12.07 -0.16 14.84
CA PRO A 37 11.62 0.25 13.52
C PRO A 37 11.45 -0.91 12.52
N GLN A 38 12.17 -2.03 12.71
CA GLN A 38 12.03 -3.22 11.87
C GLN A 38 10.69 -3.93 12.07
N LEU A 39 10.04 -3.75 13.22
CA LEU A 39 8.77 -4.39 13.56
C LEU A 39 7.58 -3.77 12.84
N TYR A 40 7.70 -2.51 12.38
CA TYR A 40 6.65 -1.88 11.58
C TYR A 40 6.48 -2.52 10.19
N ASN A 41 7.54 -3.17 9.67
CA ASN A 41 7.54 -4.04 8.49
C ASN A 41 6.52 -3.62 7.40
N PRO A 42 6.78 -2.53 6.65
CA PRO A 42 5.81 -1.97 5.71
C PRO A 42 5.48 -2.94 4.58
N ARG A 43 4.19 -2.99 4.21
CA ARG A 43 3.68 -3.81 3.10
C ARG A 43 3.82 -3.07 1.77
N PHE A 44 4.29 -3.78 0.75
CA PHE A 44 4.36 -3.27 -0.61
C PHE A 44 3.57 -4.16 -1.56
N PHE A 45 2.80 -3.53 -2.44
CA PHE A 45 2.05 -4.14 -3.53
C PHE A 45 2.66 -3.66 -4.85
N LEU A 46 3.09 -4.57 -5.72
CA LEU A 46 3.58 -4.25 -7.05
C LEU A 46 2.41 -4.32 -8.04
N TRP A 47 2.23 -3.27 -8.83
CA TRP A 47 1.17 -3.20 -9.85
C TRP A 47 1.72 -2.89 -11.24
N ASP A 48 1.96 -3.96 -12.00
CA ASP A 48 2.44 -3.94 -13.38
C ASP A 48 1.61 -4.92 -14.25
N PRO A 49 0.39 -4.54 -14.66
CA PRO A 49 -0.48 -5.42 -15.43
C PRO A 49 0.04 -5.76 -16.83
N GLU A 50 0.95 -4.98 -17.42
CA GLU A 50 1.42 -5.18 -18.80
C GLU A 50 2.10 -6.53 -19.01
N CYS A 51 2.83 -7.04 -18.02
CA CYS A 51 3.44 -8.38 -18.13
C CYS A 51 2.45 -9.53 -17.87
N LEU A 52 1.21 -9.22 -17.45
CA LEU A 52 0.17 -10.20 -17.11
C LEU A 52 -0.96 -10.24 -18.16
N CYS A 53 -0.89 -9.40 -19.20
CA CYS A 53 -1.84 -9.41 -20.30
C CYS A 53 -1.10 -9.26 -21.64
N ASN A 54 -1.71 -9.75 -22.73
CA ASN A 54 -1.11 -9.70 -24.07
C ASN A 54 -0.79 -8.27 -24.52
N HIS A 55 -1.69 -7.34 -24.24
CA HIS A 55 -1.50 -5.90 -24.42
C HIS A 55 -2.51 -5.13 -23.58
N ILE A 56 -2.16 -3.89 -23.21
CA ILE A 56 -3.11 -2.94 -22.59
C ILE A 56 -3.56 -1.96 -23.69
N PRO A 57 -4.83 -1.95 -24.10
CA PRO A 57 -5.30 -1.01 -25.11
C PRO A 57 -5.36 0.41 -24.55
N CYS A 58 -4.99 1.39 -25.37
CA CYS A 58 -5.08 2.80 -25.02
C CYS A 58 -6.55 3.24 -24.89
N PRO A 59 -6.99 3.81 -23.76
CA PRO A 59 -8.37 4.26 -23.58
C PRO A 59 -8.85 5.30 -24.61
N ASN A 60 -7.93 5.97 -25.31
CA ASN A 60 -8.27 7.03 -26.27
C ASN A 60 -8.27 6.56 -27.73
N CYS A 61 -7.51 5.53 -28.10
CA CYS A 61 -7.34 5.12 -29.51
C CYS A 61 -7.23 3.61 -29.72
N ASN A 62 -7.43 2.82 -28.66
CA ASN A 62 -7.38 1.36 -28.62
C ASN A 62 -6.04 0.71 -29.01
N GLN A 63 -5.01 1.50 -29.32
CA GLN A 63 -3.68 1.00 -29.66
C GLN A 63 -2.91 0.52 -28.44
N SER A 64 -2.03 -0.46 -28.62
CA SER A 64 -1.24 -1.04 -27.52
C SER A 64 -0.39 0.03 -26.83
N LEU A 65 -0.52 0.09 -25.50
CA LEU A 65 0.33 0.91 -24.65
C LEU A 65 1.65 0.21 -24.39
N GLN A 66 2.70 1.01 -24.19
CA GLN A 66 4.03 0.52 -23.86
C GLN A 66 4.48 1.02 -22.50
N ARG A 67 5.24 0.19 -21.76
CA ARG A 67 5.95 0.63 -20.55
C ARG A 67 6.79 1.87 -20.83
N HIS A 68 6.51 2.94 -20.09
CA HIS A 68 7.31 4.16 -20.14
C HIS A 68 8.30 4.25 -18.99
N GLY A 69 7.92 3.74 -17.82
CA GLY A 69 8.79 3.71 -16.65
C GLY A 69 8.03 3.52 -15.34
N GLU A 70 8.77 3.44 -14.26
CA GLU A 70 8.25 3.33 -12.91
C GLU A 70 7.78 4.68 -12.39
N ILE A 71 6.73 4.67 -11.58
CA ILE A 71 6.33 5.87 -10.85
C ILE A 71 7.30 6.07 -9.70
N SER A 72 7.90 7.26 -9.63
CA SER A 72 9.05 7.56 -8.76
C SER A 72 8.78 7.37 -7.27
N HIS A 73 7.53 7.46 -6.84
CA HIS A 73 7.16 7.35 -5.44
C HIS A 73 6.01 6.36 -5.28
N PRO A 74 6.15 5.35 -4.40
CA PRO A 74 5.05 4.47 -4.05
C PRO A 74 3.86 5.26 -3.49
N ARG A 75 2.64 4.81 -3.79
CA ARG A 75 1.41 5.43 -3.28
C ARG A 75 1.03 4.81 -1.96
N ARG A 76 0.93 5.61 -0.90
CA ARG A 76 0.42 5.15 0.39
C ARG A 76 -1.07 4.87 0.33
N CYS A 77 -1.48 3.71 0.84
CA CYS A 77 -2.86 3.31 1.01
C CYS A 77 -3.14 2.99 2.48
N VAL A 78 -4.28 3.46 2.98
CA VAL A 78 -4.73 3.21 4.34
C VAL A 78 -5.64 2.00 4.35
N SER A 79 -5.38 1.09 5.29
CA SER A 79 -6.23 -0.04 5.61
C SER A 79 -6.74 0.08 7.06
N LEU A 80 -7.52 -0.91 7.51
CA LEU A 80 -8.19 -0.89 8.82
C LEU A 80 -7.22 -0.63 9.99
N ASP A 81 -6.09 -1.32 10.04
CA ASP A 81 -5.14 -1.35 11.17
C ASP A 81 -3.73 -0.88 10.81
N SER A 82 -3.50 -0.59 9.52
CA SER A 82 -2.17 -0.40 8.97
C SER A 82 -2.20 0.43 7.68
N THR A 83 -1.02 0.73 7.16
CA THR A 83 -0.85 1.33 5.84
C THR A 83 0.05 0.45 4.98
N PHE A 84 -0.20 0.42 3.68
CA PHE A 84 0.67 -0.23 2.71
C PHE A 84 1.00 0.70 1.55
N TRP A 85 1.92 0.28 0.70
CA TRP A 85 2.44 1.09 -0.40
C TRP A 85 2.26 0.38 -1.73
N ILE A 86 1.78 1.10 -2.74
CA ILE A 86 1.63 0.59 -4.11
C ILE A 86 2.79 1.11 -4.96
N ILE A 87 3.58 0.20 -5.51
CA ILE A 87 4.61 0.45 -6.52
C ILE A 87 3.97 0.20 -7.88
N SER A 88 4.16 1.10 -8.84
CA SER A 88 3.44 1.02 -10.10
C SER A 88 4.21 1.57 -11.28
N TYR A 89 3.57 1.45 -12.45
CA TYR A 89 4.14 1.80 -13.73
C TYR A 89 3.32 2.86 -14.45
N ARG A 90 4.00 3.57 -15.34
CA ARG A 90 3.44 4.49 -16.30
C ARG A 90 3.51 3.86 -17.68
N TYR A 91 2.40 3.95 -18.38
CA TYR A 91 2.25 3.49 -19.76
C TYR A 91 2.13 4.69 -20.69
N ARG A 92 2.72 4.59 -21.89
CA ARG A 92 2.67 5.64 -22.92
C ARG A 92 1.97 5.13 -24.16
N CYS A 93 1.12 5.96 -24.74
CA CYS A 93 0.58 5.74 -26.07
C CYS A 93 1.49 6.39 -27.11
N GLY A 94 1.93 5.62 -28.11
CA GLY A 94 2.73 6.13 -29.24
C GLY A 94 1.92 6.91 -30.28
N ASN A 95 0.59 6.80 -30.27
CA ASN A 95 -0.29 7.33 -31.31
C ASN A 95 -1.09 8.57 -30.89
N CYS A 96 -1.40 8.72 -29.60
CA CYS A 96 -2.18 9.86 -29.12
C CYS A 96 -1.32 11.11 -28.99
N PHE A 97 -1.84 12.23 -29.50
CA PHE A 97 -1.28 13.56 -29.26
C PHE A 97 -1.85 14.15 -27.97
N HIS A 98 -0.98 14.79 -27.19
CA HIS A 98 -1.39 15.45 -25.96
C HIS A 98 -2.09 16.78 -26.32
N PRO A 99 -3.33 17.02 -25.83
CA PRO A 99 -4.18 18.13 -26.30
C PRO A 99 -3.53 19.51 -26.22
N ARG A 100 -2.68 19.75 -25.20
CA ARG A 100 -2.04 21.06 -24.98
C ARG A 100 -0.74 21.27 -25.73
N THR A 101 0.01 20.19 -25.99
CA THR A 101 1.39 20.29 -26.50
C THR A 101 1.51 19.82 -27.94
N ASN A 102 0.47 19.18 -28.47
CA ASN A 102 0.45 18.54 -29.78
C ASN A 102 1.63 17.58 -30.01
N LYS A 103 2.16 16.99 -28.93
CA LYS A 103 3.25 16.00 -28.95
C LYS A 103 2.71 14.64 -28.52
N ARG A 104 3.36 13.56 -28.97
CA ARG A 104 3.02 12.17 -28.60
C ARG A 104 3.47 11.82 -27.17
N THR A 105 2.91 12.52 -26.18
CA THR A 105 3.30 12.45 -24.76
C THR A 105 2.15 12.01 -23.86
N VAL A 106 1.09 11.43 -24.42
CA VAL A 106 -0.03 10.91 -23.63
C VAL A 106 0.45 9.70 -22.83
N THR A 107 0.27 9.77 -21.52
CA THR A 107 0.64 8.71 -20.58
C THR A 107 -0.49 8.42 -19.63
N PHE A 108 -0.56 7.17 -19.19
CA PHE A 108 -1.52 6.65 -18.23
C PHE A 108 -0.77 6.02 -17.07
N ARG A 109 -1.35 6.05 -15.88
CA ARG A 109 -0.82 5.31 -14.73
C ARG A 109 -1.46 3.92 -14.73
N SER A 110 -0.77 2.90 -14.23
CA SER A 110 -1.31 1.53 -14.24
C SER A 110 -2.58 1.35 -13.42
N TRP A 111 -2.87 2.28 -12.51
CA TRP A 111 -4.09 2.33 -11.70
C TRP A 111 -5.14 3.35 -12.19
N ASP A 112 -4.91 4.00 -13.34
CA ASP A 112 -5.91 4.92 -13.91
C ASP A 112 -7.22 4.13 -14.11
N PRO A 113 -8.40 4.63 -13.66
CA PRO A 113 -9.66 3.90 -13.77
C PRO A 113 -9.94 3.44 -15.21
N ARG A 114 -9.53 4.22 -16.22
CA ARG A 114 -9.68 3.88 -17.63
C ARG A 114 -8.76 2.74 -18.07
N ILE A 115 -7.62 2.57 -17.41
CA ILE A 115 -6.73 1.43 -17.62
C ILE A 115 -7.32 0.21 -16.93
N LEU A 116 -7.73 0.33 -15.66
CA LEU A 116 -8.35 -0.78 -14.94
C LEU A 116 -9.60 -1.33 -15.65
N ALA A 117 -10.40 -0.45 -16.27
CA ALA A 117 -11.59 -0.82 -17.03
C ALA A 117 -11.32 -1.63 -18.32
N VAL A 118 -10.10 -1.57 -18.87
CA VAL A 118 -9.72 -2.32 -20.09
C VAL A 118 -8.87 -3.55 -19.78
N LEU A 119 -8.51 -3.79 -18.52
CA LEU A 119 -7.81 -5.00 -18.11
C LEU A 119 -8.78 -6.19 -18.08
N PRO A 120 -8.26 -7.44 -18.17
CA PRO A 120 -9.07 -8.62 -17.86
C PRO A 120 -9.74 -8.48 -16.49
N PRO A 121 -11.06 -8.75 -16.36
CA PRO A 121 -11.80 -8.49 -15.12
C PRO A 121 -11.20 -9.17 -13.89
N ALA A 122 -10.73 -10.41 -14.04
CA ALA A 122 -10.06 -11.16 -12.97
C ALA A 122 -8.78 -10.45 -12.50
N LEU A 123 -7.98 -9.91 -13.43
CA LEU A 123 -6.77 -9.16 -13.09
C LEU A 123 -7.12 -7.82 -12.43
N ALA A 124 -8.09 -7.07 -12.97
CA ALA A 124 -8.51 -5.79 -12.40
C ALA A 124 -9.02 -5.94 -10.96
N ALA A 125 -9.69 -7.05 -10.64
CA ALA A 125 -10.21 -7.36 -9.30
C ALA A 125 -9.10 -7.53 -8.25
N GLU A 126 -7.88 -7.89 -8.65
CA GLU A 126 -6.72 -8.03 -7.74
C GLU A 126 -6.18 -6.67 -7.27
N PHE A 127 -6.57 -5.56 -7.89
CA PHE A 127 -6.11 -4.24 -7.48
C PHE A 127 -6.70 -3.86 -6.10
N PRO A 128 -5.89 -3.61 -5.06
CA PRO A 128 -6.33 -3.71 -3.67
C PRO A 128 -6.89 -2.41 -3.08
N ALA A 129 -7.02 -1.35 -3.88
CA ALA A 129 -7.33 -0.02 -3.36
C ALA A 129 -8.13 0.87 -4.33
N HIS A 130 -8.88 1.81 -3.75
CA HIS A 130 -9.37 2.99 -4.45
C HIS A 130 -8.40 4.15 -4.20
N LEU A 131 -7.87 4.75 -5.27
CA LEU A 131 -6.88 5.81 -5.14
C LEU A 131 -7.51 7.21 -5.20
N THR A 132 -7.15 8.04 -4.24
CA THR A 132 -7.48 9.47 -4.22
C THR A 132 -6.32 10.30 -4.78
N HIS A 133 -6.48 11.62 -4.84
CA HIS A 133 -5.42 12.52 -5.31
C HIS A 133 -4.09 12.33 -4.57
N ARG A 134 -4.14 12.26 -3.22
CA ARG A 134 -2.95 12.25 -2.33
C ARG A 134 -2.63 10.90 -1.68
N SER A 135 -3.56 9.96 -1.61
CA SER A 135 -3.37 8.64 -0.97
C SER A 135 -4.30 7.59 -1.59
N GLY A 136 -4.55 6.48 -0.92
CA GLY A 136 -5.53 5.48 -1.31
C GLY A 136 -6.23 4.89 -0.09
N ILE A 137 -7.40 4.32 -0.30
CA ILE A 137 -8.14 3.53 0.68
C ILE A 137 -8.14 2.08 0.20
N SER A 138 -7.82 1.13 1.08
CA SER A 138 -7.88 -0.29 0.73
C SER A 138 -9.33 -0.71 0.44
N ASN A 139 -9.52 -1.71 -0.42
CA ASN A 139 -10.87 -2.23 -0.72
C ASN A 139 -11.56 -2.74 0.54
N VAL A 140 -10.80 -3.32 1.48
CA VAL A 140 -11.28 -3.79 2.78
C VAL A 140 -11.79 -2.61 3.63
N LEU A 141 -10.97 -1.57 3.80
CA LEU A 141 -11.37 -0.40 4.60
C LEU A 141 -12.52 0.34 3.93
N PHE A 142 -12.53 0.44 2.61
CA PHE A 142 -13.60 1.07 1.85
C PHE A 142 -14.92 0.30 2.00
N SER A 143 -14.90 -1.02 1.86
CA SER A 143 -16.11 -1.86 2.03
C SER A 143 -16.68 -1.78 3.45
N TRP A 144 -15.80 -1.81 4.45
CA TRP A 144 -16.19 -1.60 5.84
C TRP A 144 -16.81 -0.21 6.04
N MET A 145 -16.14 0.85 5.56
CA MET A 145 -16.61 2.22 5.62
C MET A 145 -18.01 2.40 4.99
N ARG A 146 -18.27 1.76 3.84
CA ARG A 146 -19.60 1.78 3.20
C ARG A 146 -20.67 1.17 4.10
N SER A 147 -20.37 0.03 4.70
CA SER A 147 -21.28 -0.65 5.63
C SER A 147 -21.57 0.23 6.85
N CYS A 148 -20.55 0.93 7.34
CA CYS A 148 -20.67 1.90 8.43
C CYS A 148 -21.60 3.07 8.09
N PHE A 149 -21.43 3.70 6.92
CA PHE A 149 -22.31 4.78 6.47
C PHE A 149 -23.76 4.31 6.30
N GLN A 150 -23.97 3.14 5.71
CA GLN A 150 -25.30 2.54 5.59
C GLN A 150 -25.96 2.26 6.95
N SER A 151 -25.14 2.00 7.97
CA SER A 151 -25.60 1.79 9.36
C SER A 151 -25.76 3.11 10.15
N GLY A 152 -25.66 4.27 9.49
CA GLY A 152 -25.83 5.58 10.12
C GLY A 152 -24.61 6.12 10.87
N MET A 153 -23.43 5.48 10.74
CA MET A 153 -22.20 6.02 11.33
C MET A 153 -21.65 7.17 10.50
N GLY A 154 -21.28 8.26 11.17
CA GLY A 154 -20.62 9.40 10.54
C GLY A 154 -19.12 9.18 10.32
N SER A 155 -18.54 9.98 9.43
CA SER A 155 -17.12 9.88 9.07
C SER A 155 -16.15 10.16 10.23
N LYS A 156 -16.60 10.88 11.26
CA LYS A 156 -15.84 11.08 12.50
C LYS A 156 -15.68 9.77 13.26
N GLN A 157 -16.76 9.03 13.48
CA GLN A 157 -16.71 7.73 14.17
C GLN A 157 -15.82 6.73 13.40
N ILE A 158 -15.88 6.76 12.08
CA ILE A 158 -15.03 5.93 11.21
C ILE A 158 -13.55 6.30 11.38
N SER A 159 -13.20 7.59 11.33
CA SER A 159 -11.83 8.07 11.53
C SER A 159 -11.29 7.71 12.92
N ASP A 160 -12.11 7.92 13.97
CA ASP A 160 -11.78 7.57 15.34
C ASP A 160 -11.56 6.06 15.49
N ALA A 161 -12.40 5.22 14.87
CA ALA A 161 -12.27 3.77 14.89
C ALA A 161 -11.01 3.27 14.16
N VAL A 162 -10.70 3.81 12.96
CA VAL A 162 -9.46 3.46 12.23
C VAL A 162 -8.24 3.89 13.03
N ARG A 163 -8.26 5.08 13.64
CA ARG A 163 -7.18 5.52 14.54
C ARG A 163 -6.96 4.54 15.68
N THR A 164 -8.02 4.10 16.35
CA THR A 164 -7.96 3.10 17.41
C THR A 164 -7.38 1.78 16.92
N GLN A 165 -7.78 1.28 15.75
CA GLN A 165 -7.22 0.04 15.19
C GLN A 165 -5.72 0.16 14.89
N HIS A 166 -5.28 1.32 14.39
CA HIS A 166 -3.85 1.58 14.16
C HIS A 166 -3.06 1.66 15.47
N LEU A 167 -3.64 2.26 16.51
CA LEU A 167 -3.06 2.31 17.86
C LEU A 167 -2.93 0.91 18.45
N LEU A 168 -4.01 0.11 18.40
CA LEU A 168 -4.01 -1.27 18.89
C LEU A 168 -2.94 -2.12 18.19
N ASN A 169 -2.79 -1.98 16.87
CA ASN A 169 -1.72 -2.66 16.14
C ASN A 169 -0.33 -2.24 16.65
N HIS A 170 -0.08 -0.95 16.86
CA HIS A 170 1.18 -0.45 17.45
C HIS A 170 1.42 -1.01 18.85
N ASP A 171 0.40 -1.04 19.71
CA ASP A 171 0.49 -1.59 21.06
C ASP A 171 0.82 -3.09 21.05
N VAL A 172 0.24 -3.85 20.11
CA VAL A 172 0.57 -5.28 19.92
C VAL A 172 2.05 -5.45 19.53
N LEU A 173 2.56 -4.64 18.60
CA LEU A 173 4.00 -4.67 18.22
C LEU A 173 4.89 -4.37 19.43
N HIS A 174 4.51 -3.35 20.21
CA HIS A 174 5.26 -2.94 21.39
C HIS A 174 5.26 -4.02 22.48
N LEU A 175 4.10 -4.61 22.78
CA LEU A 175 3.99 -5.70 23.75
C LEU A 175 4.83 -6.92 23.35
N GLN A 176 4.81 -7.32 22.08
CA GLN A 176 5.65 -8.42 21.60
C GLN A 176 7.15 -8.11 21.75
N TYR A 177 7.55 -6.87 21.48
CA TYR A 177 8.93 -6.43 21.71
C TYR A 177 9.32 -6.51 23.18
N LEU A 178 8.47 -6.02 24.08
CA LEU A 178 8.72 -6.07 25.53
C LEU A 178 8.80 -7.50 26.06
N GLN A 179 7.91 -8.38 25.62
CA GLN A 179 7.92 -9.80 25.98
C GLN A 179 9.23 -10.47 25.53
N HIS A 180 9.69 -10.18 24.32
CA HIS A 180 10.97 -10.69 23.82
C HIS A 180 12.15 -10.18 24.65
N LEU A 181 12.16 -8.89 25.01
CA LEU A 181 13.20 -8.34 25.88
C LEU A 181 13.19 -8.95 27.28
N ALA A 182 12.02 -9.24 27.85
CA ALA A 182 11.90 -9.88 29.14
C ALA A 182 12.54 -11.28 29.13
N LEU A 183 12.26 -12.08 28.11
CA LEU A 183 12.85 -13.42 27.93
C LEU A 183 14.37 -13.37 27.68
N ARG A 184 14.86 -12.35 26.97
CA ARG A 184 16.30 -12.15 26.78
C ARG A 184 17.01 -11.65 28.03
N LYS A 185 16.40 -10.79 28.83
CA LYS A 185 16.98 -10.34 30.10
C LYS A 185 17.15 -11.48 31.10
N SER A 186 16.33 -12.52 31.06
CA SER A 186 16.56 -13.75 31.84
C SER A 186 17.73 -14.61 31.33
N SER A 187 18.43 -14.19 30.27
CA SER A 187 19.58 -14.88 29.68
C SER A 187 20.91 -14.13 29.92
N LEU A 188 21.99 -14.57 29.28
CA LEU A 188 23.34 -13.97 29.34
C LEU A 188 23.40 -12.46 29.04
N ASP A 189 22.39 -11.89 28.38
CA ASP A 189 22.30 -10.46 28.09
C ASP A 189 22.30 -9.58 29.36
N TYR A 190 21.82 -10.10 30.50
CA TYR A 190 21.92 -9.40 31.80
C TYR A 190 23.37 -9.16 32.23
N TRP A 191 24.22 -10.18 32.07
CA TRP A 191 25.63 -10.13 32.45
C TRP A 191 26.47 -9.23 31.53
N THR A 192 26.04 -9.04 30.27
CA THR A 192 26.72 -8.18 29.29
C THR A 192 26.30 -6.72 29.36
N GLY A 193 25.34 -6.35 30.23
CA GLY A 193 24.89 -4.96 30.39
C GLY A 193 24.22 -4.38 29.14
N ARG A 194 23.67 -5.25 28.29
CA ARG A 194 23.16 -4.87 26.98
C ARG A 194 21.97 -3.91 27.09
N LYS A 195 22.06 -2.76 26.43
CA LYS A 195 20.95 -1.79 26.32
C LYS A 195 20.15 -2.06 25.05
N TYR A 196 18.83 -1.94 25.17
CA TYR A 196 17.90 -2.08 24.05
C TYR A 196 17.29 -0.72 23.70
N GLU A 197 16.92 -0.57 22.44
CA GLU A 197 16.30 0.65 21.92
C GLU A 197 14.86 0.79 22.44
N ALA A 198 14.45 2.01 22.80
CA ALA A 198 13.08 2.27 23.21
C ALA A 198 12.11 2.14 22.03
N PHE A 199 10.94 1.57 22.28
CA PHE A 199 9.85 1.59 21.32
C PHE A 199 9.23 3.00 21.31
N LEU A 200 9.31 3.68 20.17
CA LEU A 200 8.88 5.08 20.08
C LEU A 200 7.35 5.21 20.17
N PRO A 201 6.84 6.32 20.74
CA PRO A 201 5.41 6.59 20.79
C PRO A 201 4.74 6.54 19.42
N PHE A 202 3.43 6.25 19.41
CA PHE A 202 2.66 6.13 18.17
C PHE A 202 2.76 7.36 17.25
N GLU A 203 2.76 8.55 17.84
CA GLU A 203 2.81 9.85 17.13
C GLU A 203 4.23 10.31 16.79
N ASP A 204 5.26 9.49 17.04
CA ASP A 204 6.64 9.85 16.70
C ASP A 204 6.81 9.96 15.18
N ALA A 205 7.08 11.18 14.72
CA ALA A 205 7.34 11.52 13.33
C ALA A 205 8.84 11.56 12.99
N GLY A 206 9.70 11.11 13.91
CA GLY A 206 11.14 11.05 13.71
C GLY A 206 11.52 9.97 12.68
N PRO A 207 12.79 9.93 12.24
CA PRO A 207 13.25 8.98 11.23
C PRO A 207 13.01 7.51 11.60
N ARG A 208 12.96 7.19 12.90
CA ARG A 208 12.74 5.85 13.45
C ARG A 208 11.28 5.58 13.86
N GLY A 209 10.39 6.56 13.71
CA GLY A 209 8.97 6.42 13.99
C GLY A 209 8.26 5.49 13.00
N ARG A 210 6.95 5.31 13.20
CA ARG A 210 6.13 4.39 12.37
C ARG A 210 5.93 4.88 10.94
N HIS A 211 6.02 6.19 10.70
CA HIS A 211 5.69 6.84 9.42
C HIS A 211 4.30 6.48 8.88
N GLY A 212 3.36 6.20 9.79
CA GLY A 212 1.97 5.86 9.47
C GLY A 212 1.16 7.07 9.00
N TYR A 213 -0.10 6.83 8.66
CA TYR A 213 -1.04 7.90 8.30
C TYR A 213 -2.46 7.52 8.70
N ILE A 214 -3.11 8.43 9.42
CA ILE A 214 -4.52 8.33 9.79
C ILE A 214 -5.28 9.42 9.03
N PRO A 215 -6.24 9.05 8.17
CA PRO A 215 -7.06 10.04 7.47
C PRO A 215 -8.02 10.77 8.42
N SER A 216 -8.29 12.03 8.07
CA SER A 216 -9.29 12.83 8.78
C SER A 216 -10.72 12.40 8.45
N PRO A 217 -11.72 12.77 9.27
CA PRO A 217 -13.14 12.52 8.96
C PRO A 217 -13.57 13.06 7.59
N ARG A 218 -13.05 14.25 7.23
CA ARG A 218 -13.29 14.85 5.92
C ARG A 218 -12.79 13.97 4.78
N TRP A 219 -11.60 13.38 4.94
CA TRP A 219 -11.03 12.53 3.90
C TRP A 219 -11.89 11.30 3.61
N PHE A 220 -12.45 10.65 4.64
CA PHE A 220 -13.33 9.49 4.45
C PHE A 220 -14.63 9.86 3.74
N ARG A 221 -15.24 11.00 4.12
CA ARG A 221 -16.42 11.50 3.44
C ARG A 221 -16.12 11.84 1.98
N ASP A 222 -15.08 12.64 1.72
CA ASP A 222 -14.71 13.05 0.36
C ASP A 222 -14.37 11.82 -0.52
N ALA A 223 -13.79 10.75 0.05
CA ALA A 223 -13.54 9.49 -0.66
C ALA A 223 -14.83 8.71 -0.99
N TYR A 224 -15.83 8.75 -0.11
CA TYR A 224 -17.12 8.11 -0.35
C TYR A 224 -17.98 8.89 -1.34
N ASP A 225 -18.07 10.22 -1.18
CA ASP A 225 -18.81 11.10 -2.08
C ASP A 225 -18.28 10.96 -3.51
N GLY A 226 -16.97 11.00 -3.70
CA GLY A 226 -16.35 10.80 -5.02
C GLY A 226 -16.69 9.44 -5.64
N TYR A 227 -16.78 8.37 -4.83
CA TYR A 227 -17.22 7.07 -5.34
C TYR A 227 -18.68 7.09 -5.78
N ILE A 228 -19.56 7.74 -5.01
CA ILE A 228 -20.99 7.84 -5.36
C ILE A 228 -21.16 8.65 -6.65
N GLU A 229 -20.47 9.78 -6.79
CA GLU A 229 -20.51 10.62 -8.00
C GLU A 229 -20.03 9.86 -9.25
N GLU A 230 -19.05 8.95 -9.12
CA GLU A 230 -18.58 8.11 -10.22
C GLU A 230 -19.57 7.00 -10.64
N HIS A 231 -20.58 6.68 -9.80
CA HIS A 231 -21.54 5.60 -10.01
C HIS A 231 -23.00 6.09 -10.09
N GLN A 232 -23.22 7.40 -10.24
CA GLN A 232 -24.50 8.00 -10.61
C GLN A 232 -24.70 7.96 -12.13
#